data_AF-A0A9X2JT49-F1
#
_entry.id   AF-A0A9X2JT49-F1
#
_cell.length_a   1.000
_cell.length_b   1.000
_cell.length_c   1.000
_cell.angle_alpha   90.00
_cell.angle_beta   90.00
_cell.angle_gamma   90.00
#
_symmetry.space_group_name_H-M   'P 1'
#
loop_
_entity.id
_entity.type
_entity.pdbx_description
1 polymer ?
#
loop_
_entity_poly.entity_id
_entity_poly.type
_entity_poly.pdbx_seq_one_letter_code
_entity_poly.pdbx_strand_id
1 'polypeptide(L)'
;MKLSIGIIIAICLVILGLWAADIVSDRGNKVKITEAVSAYSNWECGYSNKSGCSVVFDVPAGTDHDVKRIRYGKDFMAIQINQDGLSGWVFSGKGVQTLAKPSS
;
A
#
# COMPACT_ATOMS: atom_id res chain seq x y z
N MET A 1 8.33 -35.45 -13.22
CA MET A 1 9.63 -34.78 -13.01
C MET A 1 9.77 -34.46 -11.52
N LYS A 2 10.80 -34.95 -10.82
CA LYS A 2 11.07 -34.57 -9.43
C LYS A 2 11.94 -33.31 -9.46
N LEU A 3 11.38 -32.17 -9.08
CA LEU A 3 12.16 -30.94 -8.91
C LEU A 3 13.17 -31.17 -7.77
N SER A 4 14.45 -30.92 -8.04
CA SER A 4 15.49 -30.95 -7.01
C SER A 4 15.21 -29.85 -5.98
N ILE A 5 15.46 -30.13 -4.70
CA ILE A 5 15.32 -29.18 -3.59
C ILE A 5 16.08 -27.88 -3.87
N GLY A 6 17.26 -27.97 -4.51
CA GLY A 6 18.04 -26.79 -4.89
C GLY A 6 17.33 -25.85 -5.87
N ILE A 7 16.55 -26.41 -6.81
CA ILE A 7 15.76 -25.62 -7.76
C ILE A 7 14.59 -24.94 -7.04
N ILE A 8 13.95 -25.65 -6.11
CA ILE A 8 12.85 -25.07 -5.31
C ILE A 8 13.34 -23.88 -4.49
N ILE A 9 14.50 -24.01 -3.82
CA ILE A 9 15.11 -22.94 -3.05
C ILE A 9 15.42 -21.73 -3.94
N ALA A 10 16.04 -21.96 -5.10
CA ALA A 10 16.36 -20.88 -6.04
C ALA A 10 15.10 -20.12 -6.49
N ILE A 11 14.02 -20.84 -6.82
CA ILE A 11 12.74 -20.23 -7.20
C ILE A 11 12.16 -19.40 -6.04
N CYS A 12 12.18 -19.92 -4.82
CA CYS A 12 11.71 -19.18 -3.65
C CYS A 12 12.49 -17.88 -3.43
N LEU A 13 13.81 -17.91 -3.58
CA LEU A 13 14.65 -16.70 -3.44
C LEU A 13 14.33 -15.65 -4.50
N VAL A 14 14.10 -16.06 -5.75
CA VAL A 14 13.71 -15.15 -6.83
C VAL A 14 12.36 -14.50 -6.52
N ILE A 15 11.37 -15.28 -6.09
CA ILE A 15 10.04 -14.76 -5.72
C ILE A 15 10.15 -13.75 -4.57
N LEU A 16 10.92 -14.07 -3.53
CA LEU A 16 11.15 -13.17 -2.40
C LEU A 16 11.86 -11.89 -2.82
N GLY A 17 12.86 -11.98 -3.71
CA GLY A 17 13.58 -10.84 -4.26
C GLY A 17 12.66 -9.90 -5.04
N LEU A 18 11.80 -10.46 -5.91
CA LEU A 18 10.81 -9.68 -6.66
C LEU A 18 9.80 -8.99 -5.72
N TRP A 19 9.33 -9.70 -4.69
CA TRP A 19 8.41 -9.13 -3.70
C TRP A 19 9.05 -8.00 -2.88
N ALA A 20 10.32 -8.15 -2.49
CA ALA A 20 11.05 -7.12 -1.79
C ALA A 20 11.30 -5.88 -2.67
N ALA A 21 11.68 -6.08 -3.92
CA ALA A 21 11.86 -4.99 -4.89
C ALA A 21 10.57 -4.20 -5.12
N ASP A 22 9.44 -4.89 -5.22
CA ASP A 22 8.10 -4.31 -5.33
C ASP A 22 7.75 -3.44 -4.11
N ILE A 23 8.06 -3.89 -2.88
CA ILE A 23 7.87 -3.07 -1.67
C ILE A 23 8.78 -1.84 -1.67
N VAL A 24 10.03 -1.97 -2.10
CA VAL A 24 10.97 -0.84 -2.16
C VAL A 24 10.50 0.19 -3.18
N SER A 25 9.99 -0.26 -4.33
CA SER A 25 9.40 0.62 -5.35
C SER A 25 8.24 1.42 -4.78
N ASP A 26 7.30 0.79 -4.06
CA ASP A 26 6.19 1.49 -3.39
C ASP A 26 6.70 2.57 -2.43
N ARG A 27 7.70 2.24 -1.61
CA ARG A 27 8.28 3.14 -0.58
C ARG A 27 9.05 4.32 -1.17
N GLY A 28 9.36 4.28 -2.46
CA GLY A 28 9.86 5.40 -3.24
C GLY A 28 8.84 6.51 -3.47
N ASN A 29 7.59 6.34 -3.02
CA ASN A 29 6.52 7.31 -3.21
C ASN A 29 6.09 7.99 -1.89
N LYS A 30 5.47 9.16 -2.03
CA LYS A 30 4.69 9.85 -1.00
C LYS A 30 3.23 9.93 -1.46
N VAL A 31 2.33 10.09 -0.50
CA VAL A 31 0.94 10.40 -0.77
C VAL A 31 0.60 11.73 -0.14
N LYS A 32 0.01 12.61 -0.94
CA LYS A 32 -0.51 13.90 -0.54
C LYS A 32 -2.02 13.81 -0.37
N ILE A 33 -2.50 14.29 0.76
CA ILE A 33 -3.91 14.29 1.13
C ILE A 33 -4.46 15.68 0.87
N THR A 34 -5.31 15.83 -0.14
CA THR A 34 -5.88 17.13 -0.56
C THR A 34 -7.26 17.39 0.01
N GLU A 35 -7.97 16.33 0.41
CA GLU A 35 -9.26 16.37 1.11
C GLU A 35 -9.19 15.41 2.29
N ALA A 36 -9.93 15.66 3.37
CA ALA A 36 -9.92 14.78 4.54
C ALA A 36 -10.46 13.40 4.16
N VAL A 37 -9.76 12.34 4.56
CA VAL A 37 -10.11 10.95 4.24
C VAL A 37 -9.93 10.04 5.43
N SER A 38 -10.63 8.92 5.44
CA SER A 38 -10.45 7.88 6.45
C SER A 38 -9.45 6.82 5.99
N ALA A 39 -8.60 6.36 6.91
CA ALA A 39 -7.70 5.23 6.72
C ALA A 39 -8.30 3.95 7.31
N TYR A 40 -8.34 2.89 6.53
CA TYR A 40 -9.04 1.64 6.86
C TYR A 40 -8.09 0.53 7.29
N SER A 41 -8.61 -0.44 8.03
CA SER A 41 -7.85 -1.59 8.56
C SER A 41 -7.35 -2.55 7.47
N ASN A 42 -8.02 -2.61 6.32
CA ASN A 42 -7.67 -3.49 5.20
C ASN A 42 -7.83 -2.77 3.86
N TRP A 43 -6.90 -3.03 2.93
CA TRP A 43 -6.95 -2.51 1.57
C TRP A 43 -8.20 -3.00 0.81
N GLU A 44 -8.75 -4.17 1.15
CA GLU A 44 -9.96 -4.70 0.51
C GLU A 44 -11.21 -3.87 0.83
N CYS A 45 -11.14 -2.92 1.76
CA CYS A 45 -12.25 -2.02 2.08
C CYS A 45 -12.60 -1.03 0.97
N GLY A 46 -11.81 -0.98 -0.11
CA GLY A 46 -12.19 -0.29 -1.33
C GLY A 46 -13.27 -1.03 -2.14
N TYR A 47 -13.51 -2.31 -1.86
CA TYR A 47 -14.62 -3.05 -2.47
C TYR A 47 -15.93 -2.79 -1.72
N SER A 48 -17.00 -2.57 -2.49
CA SER A 48 -18.35 -2.50 -1.93
C SER A 48 -18.70 -3.81 -1.21
N ASN A 49 -19.27 -3.71 -0.01
CA ASN A 49 -19.74 -4.84 0.82
C ASN A 49 -18.64 -5.77 1.37
N LYS A 50 -17.37 -5.34 1.43
CA LYS A 50 -16.36 -6.12 2.15
C LYS A 50 -16.65 -6.09 3.67
N SER A 51 -16.84 -7.26 4.27
CA SER A 51 -17.05 -7.39 5.70
C SER A 51 -15.76 -7.13 6.49
N GLY A 52 -15.90 -6.63 7.73
CA GLY A 52 -14.75 -6.42 8.63
C GLY A 52 -13.97 -5.13 8.36
N CYS A 53 -14.55 -4.20 7.60
CA CYS A 53 -13.96 -2.90 7.32
C CYS A 53 -14.24 -1.93 8.46
N SER A 54 -13.17 -1.35 8.98
CA SER A 54 -13.21 -0.36 10.05
C SER A 54 -12.23 0.77 9.75
N VAL A 55 -12.63 2.00 10.06
CA VAL A 55 -11.72 3.14 10.09
C VAL A 55 -10.78 2.96 11.30
N VAL A 56 -9.48 3.11 11.06
CA VAL A 56 -8.44 3.06 12.10
C VAL A 56 -8.14 4.47 12.60
N PHE A 57 -8.07 5.43 11.68
CA PHE A 57 -7.91 6.86 11.95
C PHE A 57 -8.36 7.68 10.75
N ASP A 58 -8.66 8.96 10.99
CA ASP A 58 -8.87 9.94 9.94
C ASP A 58 -7.59 10.70 9.63
N VAL A 59 -7.45 11.08 8.37
CA VAL A 59 -6.30 11.77 7.81
C VAL A 59 -6.74 13.16 7.36
N PRO A 60 -6.24 14.22 8.00
CA PRO A 60 -6.65 15.58 7.68
C PRO A 60 -6.12 16.00 6.30
N ALA A 61 -6.83 16.94 5.66
CA ALA A 61 -6.35 17.55 4.41
C ALA A 61 -5.06 18.36 4.64
N GLY A 62 -4.23 18.42 3.61
CA GLY A 62 -2.97 19.16 3.61
C GLY A 62 -1.78 18.41 4.18
N THR A 63 -1.92 17.12 4.53
CA THR A 63 -0.81 16.30 5.01
C THR A 63 -0.16 15.49 3.90
N ASP A 64 1.13 15.19 4.10
CA ASP A 64 1.90 14.27 3.26
C ASP A 64 2.37 13.09 4.10
N HIS A 65 2.24 11.88 3.56
CA HIS A 65 2.67 10.65 4.23
C HIS A 65 3.59 9.82 3.34
N ASP A 66 4.54 9.13 3.97
CA ASP A 66 5.34 8.12 3.28
C ASP A 66 4.49 6.89 2.96
N VAL A 67 4.58 6.41 1.72
CA VAL A 67 3.93 5.16 1.29
C VAL A 67 4.67 3.98 1.90
N LYS A 68 3.92 3.04 2.50
CA LYS A 68 4.46 1.77 3.03
C LYS A 68 4.24 0.60 2.08
N ARG A 69 3.11 0.61 1.37
CA ARG A 69 2.70 -0.39 0.39
C ARG A 69 1.62 0.18 -0.52
N ILE A 70 1.61 -0.23 -1.78
CA ILE A 70 0.51 0.01 -2.70
C ILE A 70 -0.14 -1.34 -3.03
N ARG A 71 -1.47 -1.36 -3.09
CA ARG A 71 -2.27 -2.50 -3.53
C ARG A 71 -3.26 -2.02 -4.58
N TYR A 72 -3.44 -2.83 -5.60
CA TYR A 72 -4.41 -2.57 -6.66
C TYR A 72 -5.58 -3.52 -6.50
N GLY A 73 -6.76 -2.95 -6.28
CA GLY A 73 -8.03 -3.63 -6.51
C GLY A 73 -8.38 -3.54 -8.00
N LYS A 74 -9.53 -4.13 -8.37
CA LYS A 74 -10.01 -4.10 -9.76
C LYS A 74 -10.20 -2.66 -10.25
N ASP A 75 -10.81 -1.83 -9.41
CA ASP A 75 -11.28 -0.48 -9.77
C ASP A 75 -10.72 0.61 -8.83
N PHE A 76 -9.74 0.27 -7.99
CA PHE A 76 -9.15 1.21 -7.03
C PHE A 76 -7.68 0.90 -6.73
N MET A 77 -6.97 1.91 -6.25
CA MET A 77 -5.63 1.79 -5.68
C MET A 77 -5.69 2.13 -4.20
N ALA A 78 -5.16 1.26 -3.35
CA ALA A 78 -5.06 1.43 -1.92
C ALA A 78 -3.61 1.66 -1.52
N ILE A 79 -3.38 2.63 -0.64
CA ILE A 79 -2.07 3.10 -0.24
C ILE A 79 -1.99 2.97 1.27
N GLN A 80 -1.02 2.20 1.76
CA GLN A 80 -0.79 2.07 3.18
C GLN A 80 0.08 3.23 3.67
N ILE A 81 -0.39 3.91 4.71
CA ILE A 81 0.32 4.99 5.39
C ILE A 81 0.38 4.73 6.89
N ASN A 82 1.26 5.46 7.57
CA ASN A 82 1.30 5.51 9.02
C ASN A 82 0.97 6.92 9.52
N GLN A 83 0.23 6.98 10.63
CA GLN A 83 -0.05 8.19 11.39
C GLN A 83 -0.05 7.83 12.87
N ASP A 84 0.71 8.55 13.70
CA ASP A 84 0.77 8.37 15.16
C ASP A 84 1.03 6.91 15.61
N GLY A 85 1.87 6.20 14.87
CA GLY A 85 2.22 4.80 15.15
C GLY A 85 1.20 3.77 14.69
N LEU A 86 0.04 4.20 14.17
CA LEU A 86 -0.97 3.34 13.55
C LEU A 86 -0.72 3.22 12.04
N SER A 87 -1.10 2.07 11.47
CA SER A 87 -1.07 1.82 10.03
C SER A 87 -2.48 1.68 9.49
N GLY A 88 -2.76 2.31 8.35
CA GLY A 88 -4.06 2.27 7.71
C GLY A 88 -3.98 2.44 6.19
N TRP A 89 -5.05 2.08 5.50
CA TRP A 89 -5.16 2.12 4.05
C TRP A 89 -6.07 3.26 3.60
N VAL A 90 -5.52 4.18 2.81
CA VAL A 90 -6.29 5.22 2.12
C VAL A 90 -6.47 4.83 0.65
N PHE A 91 -7.51 5.34 0.01
CA PHE A 91 -7.84 5.01 -1.37
C PHE A 91 -7.53 6.19 -2.29
N SER A 92 -6.83 5.91 -3.39
CA SER A 92 -6.54 6.89 -4.42
C SER A 92 -7.84 7.49 -4.97
N GLY A 93 -7.83 8.80 -5.20
CA GLY A 93 -8.99 9.53 -5.67
C GLY A 93 -8.71 11.04 -5.66
N LYS A 94 -9.75 11.86 -5.79
CA LYS A 94 -9.60 13.32 -5.84
C LYS A 94 -8.88 13.89 -4.60
N GLY A 95 -9.12 13.29 -3.42
CA GLY A 95 -8.54 13.66 -2.13
C GLY A 95 -7.17 13.06 -1.82
N VAL A 96 -6.65 12.15 -2.65
CA VAL A 96 -5.46 11.33 -2.34
C VAL A 96 -4.60 11.17 -3.59
N GLN A 97 -3.47 11.86 -3.64
CA GLN A 97 -2.56 11.89 -4.79
C GLN A 97 -1.23 11.23 -4.45
N THR A 98 -0.80 10.26 -5.26
CA THR A 98 0.53 9.63 -5.09
C THR A 98 1.55 10.37 -5.94
N LEU A 99 2.70 10.68 -5.35
CA LEU A 99 3.80 11.42 -5.96
C LEU A 99 5.10 10.64 -5.75
N ALA A 100 5.98 10.64 -6.76
CA ALA A 100 7.34 10.13 -6.56
C ALA A 100 8.05 10.99 -5.51
N LYS A 101 8.83 10.36 -4.62
CA LYS A 101 9.72 11.11 -3.74
C LYS A 101 10.75 11.85 -4.62
N PRO A 102 11.11 13.10 -4.28
CA PRO A 102 12.24 13.74 -4.93
C PRO A 102 13.49 12.89 -4.72
N SER A 103 14.20 12.60 -5.81
CA SER A 103 15.53 11.98 -5.74
C SER A 103 16.43 12.90 -4.93
N SER A 104 16.94 12.40 -3.80
CA SER A 104 17.97 13.09 -3.01
C SER A 104 19.31 13.06 -3.72
#